data_AF-A0AAP3SGX1-F1
#
_entry.id   AF-A0AAP3SGX1-F1
#
_cell.length_a   1.000
_cell.length_b   1.000
_cell.length_c   1.000
_cell.angle_alpha   90.00
_cell.angle_beta   90.00
_cell.angle_gamma   90.00
#
_symmetry.space_group_name_H-M   'P 1'
#
loop_
_entity.id
_entity.type
_entity.pdbx_description
1 polymer ?
#
loop_
_entity_poly.entity_id
_entity_poly.type
_entity_poly.pdbx_seq_one_letter_code
_entity_poly.pdbx_strand_id
1 'polypeptide(L)'
;MIKQSFETGHHEWEKQNNVTRKYGKKLYDIYRCKHCGIEGKSYQIGTISIQNKFYKKAPCCPGVQQKKPTKLKVLCCTAFSPEFDNIIKGCILDILPPPPGEDNKLGEWVMGVSQPVLLLDGEFEYI
;
A
#
# COMPACT_ATOMS: atom_id res chain seq x y z
N MET A 1 3.54 -3.33 22.37
CA MET A 1 4.49 -2.99 21.29
C MET A 1 3.95 -3.60 20.03
N ILE A 2 3.87 -2.83 18.96
CA ILE A 2 3.44 -3.29 17.63
C ILE A 2 4.66 -3.91 16.96
N LYS A 3 4.55 -5.14 16.46
CA LYS A 3 5.63 -5.79 15.72
C LYS A 3 5.35 -5.71 14.23
N GLN A 4 6.34 -5.32 13.44
CA GLN A 4 6.26 -5.29 11.98
C GLN A 4 7.53 -5.90 11.39
N SER A 5 7.43 -6.44 10.17
CA SER A 5 8.59 -6.83 9.38
C SER A 5 9.25 -5.58 8.77
N PHE A 6 10.57 -5.62 8.56
CA PHE A 6 11.25 -4.59 7.78
C PHE A 6 10.87 -4.61 6.29
N GLU A 7 10.56 -5.78 5.73
CA GLU A 7 10.31 -5.97 4.30
C GLU A 7 8.88 -5.57 3.91
N THR A 8 7.90 -5.97 4.74
CA THR A 8 6.49 -5.67 4.49
C THR A 8 5.99 -4.45 5.26
N GLY A 9 6.81 -3.91 6.15
CA GLY A 9 6.50 -2.67 6.86
C GLY A 9 6.55 -1.49 5.91
N HIS A 10 5.48 -0.70 5.87
CA HIS A 10 5.34 0.47 5.00
C HIS A 10 6.25 1.65 5.38
N HIS A 11 7.46 1.42 5.90
CA HIS A 11 8.36 2.46 6.40
C HIS A 11 9.78 2.22 5.89
N GLU A 12 10.45 3.28 5.44
CA GLU A 12 11.86 3.23 5.11
C GLU A 12 12.70 3.48 6.36
N TRP A 13 13.17 2.40 6.96
CA TRP A 13 13.90 2.43 8.24
C TRP A 13 15.38 2.69 8.06
N GLU A 14 15.91 3.61 8.86
CA GLU A 14 17.34 3.89 8.93
C GLU A 14 17.87 3.61 10.34
N LYS A 15 18.95 2.82 10.42
CA LYS A 15 19.62 2.51 11.69
C LYS A 15 20.26 3.78 12.26
N GLN A 16 19.96 4.07 13.52
CA GLN A 16 20.42 5.30 14.18
C GLN A 16 21.67 5.09 15.04
N ASN A 17 22.01 3.86 15.39
CA ASN A 17 23.13 3.54 16.26
C ASN A 17 24.22 2.75 15.54
N ASN A 18 25.47 3.23 15.67
CA ASN A 18 26.64 2.54 15.11
C ASN A 18 26.95 1.23 15.84
N VAL A 19 26.66 1.18 17.15
CA VAL A 19 26.92 0.03 18.02
C VAL A 19 25.62 -0.44 18.65
N THR A 20 25.38 -1.75 18.63
CA THR A 20 24.20 -2.37 19.22
C THR A 20 24.09 -2.08 20.72
N ARG A 21 22.90 -1.65 21.14
CA ARG A 21 22.62 -1.30 22.53
C ARG A 21 22.24 -2.52 23.33
N LYS A 22 22.57 -2.52 24.62
CA LYS A 22 22.19 -3.55 25.58
C LYS A 22 21.24 -2.97 26.63
N TYR A 23 20.12 -3.63 26.85
CA TYR A 23 19.22 -3.34 27.97
C TYR A 23 18.91 -4.64 28.71
N GLY A 24 19.42 -4.77 29.93
CA GLY A 24 19.43 -6.02 30.67
C GLY A 24 20.17 -7.12 29.89
N LYS A 25 19.46 -8.22 29.62
CA LYS A 25 19.97 -9.35 28.82
C LYS A 25 19.70 -9.23 27.31
N LYS A 26 19.01 -8.18 26.86
CA LYS A 26 18.60 -8.02 25.45
C LYS A 26 19.50 -7.05 24.71
N LEU A 27 19.90 -7.43 23.51
CA LEU A 27 20.58 -6.57 22.54
C LEU A 27 19.55 -6.00 21.56
N TYR A 28 19.70 -4.74 21.16
CA TYR A 28 18.81 -4.11 20.21
C TYR A 28 19.47 -2.94 19.48
N ASP A 29 18.94 -2.68 18.30
CA ASP A 29 19.24 -1.52 17.48
C ASP A 29 18.03 -0.59 17.40
N ILE A 30 18.29 0.70 17.24
CA ILE A 30 17.26 1.73 17.09
C ILE A 30 17.19 2.10 15.62
N TYR A 31 15.98 2.11 15.08
CA TYR A 31 15.68 2.51 13.72
C TYR A 31 14.70 3.67 13.74
N ARG A 32 14.88 4.60 12.81
CA ARG A 32 13.98 5.73 12.59
C ARG A 32 13.53 5.73 11.15
N CYS A 33 12.23 5.91 10.91
CA CYS A 33 11.71 6.05 9.55
C CYS A 33 12.15 7.40 8.98
N LYS A 34 12.79 7.42 7.81
CA LYS A 34 13.29 8.65 7.16
C LYS A 34 12.17 9.65 6.85
N HIS A 35 10.98 9.14 6.54
CA HIS A 35 9.87 9.93 6.04
C HIS A 35 8.98 10.51 7.15
N CYS A 36 8.66 9.70 8.16
CA CYS A 36 7.68 10.09 9.18
C CYS A 36 8.26 10.22 10.58
N GLY A 37 9.55 9.88 10.73
CA GLY A 37 10.32 10.07 11.96
C GLY A 37 9.96 9.15 13.11
N ILE A 38 9.06 8.17 12.95
CA ILE A 38 8.75 7.20 14.00
C ILE A 38 9.98 6.36 14.32
N GLU A 39 10.11 5.97 15.58
CA GLU A 39 11.21 5.15 16.05
C GLU A 39 10.71 3.76 16.45
N GLY A 40 11.52 2.76 16.10
CA GLY A 40 11.32 1.37 16.50
C GLY A 40 12.61 0.74 16.98
N LYS A 41 12.47 -0.32 17.78
CA LYS A 41 13.60 -1.12 18.27
C LYS A 41 13.60 -2.48 17.59
N SER A 42 14.72 -2.88 17.02
CA SER A 42 14.90 -4.23 16.49
C SER A 42 15.71 -5.05 17.50
N TYR A 43 15.12 -6.13 18.00
CA TYR A 43 15.77 -7.10 18.89
C TYR A 43 16.19 -8.37 18.15
N GLN A 44 15.65 -8.56 16.94
CA GLN A 44 15.81 -9.72 16.08
C GLN A 44 15.89 -9.23 14.64
N ILE A 45 16.72 -9.89 13.83
CA ILE A 45 16.84 -9.61 12.40
C ILE A 45 15.45 -9.71 11.75
N GLY A 46 15.14 -8.78 10.84
CA GLY A 46 13.91 -8.80 10.05
C GLY A 46 12.67 -8.24 10.75
N THR A 47 12.70 -7.94 12.06
CA THR A 47 11.55 -7.34 12.76
C THR A 47 11.87 -6.07 13.52
N ILE A 48 10.89 -5.18 13.57
CA ILE A 48 10.93 -3.94 14.32
C ILE A 48 9.75 -3.85 15.31
N SER A 49 10.06 -3.44 16.53
CA SER A 49 9.09 -3.23 17.60
C SER A 49 8.85 -1.74 17.78
N ILE A 50 7.64 -1.30 17.46
CA ILE A 50 7.19 0.09 17.57
C ILE A 50 6.40 0.25 18.88
N GLN A 51 6.57 1.39 19.55
CA GLN A 51 5.80 1.70 20.75
C GLN A 51 4.32 1.91 20.39
N ASN A 52 3.40 1.42 21.23
CA ASN A 52 1.95 1.51 20.97
C ASN A 52 1.45 2.96 20.81
N LYS A 53 2.15 3.96 21.37
CA LYS A 53 1.82 5.37 21.17
C LYS A 53 1.78 5.80 19.70
N PHE A 54 2.48 5.08 18.83
CA PHE A 54 2.51 5.31 17.38
C PHE A 54 1.53 4.42 16.62
N TYR A 55 0.52 3.82 17.25
CA TYR A 55 -0.41 2.89 16.58
C TYR A 55 -1.07 3.45 15.32
N LYS A 56 -1.37 4.75 15.27
CA LYS A 56 -1.93 5.40 14.07
C LYS A 56 -0.92 5.57 12.93
N LYS A 57 0.37 5.71 13.26
CA LYS A 57 1.47 5.91 12.29
C LYS A 57 2.17 4.61 11.91
N ALA A 58 2.04 3.56 12.72
CA ALA A 58 2.63 2.26 12.46
C ALA A 58 2.15 1.65 11.11
N PRO A 59 0.84 1.64 10.76
CA PRO A 59 0.41 1.06 9.49
C PRO A 59 0.65 1.98 8.28
N CYS A 60 0.69 3.30 8.47
CA CYS A 60 0.73 4.26 7.37
C CYS A 60 1.94 5.19 7.47
N CYS A 61 2.81 5.18 6.47
CA CYS A 61 3.88 6.17 6.34
C CYS A 61 3.57 7.17 5.21
N PRO A 62 3.62 8.48 5.45
CA PRO A 62 3.37 9.50 4.42
C PRO A 62 4.39 9.51 3.28
N GLY A 63 5.65 9.12 3.49
CA GLY A 63 6.68 9.19 2.45
C GLY A 63 6.96 7.87 1.75
N VAL A 64 6.42 6.75 2.26
CA VAL A 64 6.28 5.54 1.44
C VAL A 64 4.94 5.68 0.75
N GLN A 65 4.94 6.31 -0.42
CA GLN A 65 3.78 6.20 -1.31
C GLN A 65 3.52 4.70 -1.46
N GLN A 66 2.40 4.22 -0.94
CA GLN A 66 1.93 2.90 -1.33
C GLN A 66 1.93 2.94 -2.85
N LYS A 67 2.72 2.07 -3.49
CA LYS A 67 2.73 1.99 -4.95
C LYS A 67 1.27 1.90 -5.35
N LYS A 68 0.76 2.91 -6.05
CA LYS A 68 -0.61 2.86 -6.50
C LYS A 68 -0.77 1.54 -7.25
N PRO A 69 -1.76 0.72 -6.90
CA PRO A 69 -2.02 -0.49 -7.63
C PRO A 69 -2.11 -0.13 -9.12
N THR A 70 -1.40 -0.89 -9.94
CA THR A 70 -1.35 -0.66 -11.39
C THR A 70 -2.31 -1.57 -12.12
N LYS A 71 -2.83 -2.58 -11.41
CA LYS A 71 -3.76 -3.57 -11.92
C LYS A 71 -4.89 -3.78 -10.93
N LEU A 72 -6.01 -4.17 -11.47
CA LEU A 72 -7.18 -4.62 -10.72
C LEU A 72 -7.69 -5.91 -11.31
N LYS A 73 -8.48 -6.65 -10.54
CA LYS A 73 -9.25 -7.78 -11.01
C LYS A 73 -10.73 -7.53 -10.85
N VAL A 74 -11.46 -7.77 -11.92
CA VAL A 74 -12.91 -7.55 -11.97
C VAL A 74 -13.62 -8.61 -11.13
N LEU A 75 -14.45 -8.17 -10.19
CA LEU A 75 -15.33 -9.02 -9.38
C LEU A 75 -16.70 -9.19 -10.03
N CYS A 76 -17.23 -8.10 -10.57
CA CYS A 76 -18.48 -8.05 -11.34
C CYS A 76 -18.54 -6.71 -12.08
N CYS A 77 -19.20 -6.65 -13.23
CA CYS A 77 -19.51 -5.41 -13.92
C CYS A 77 -21.01 -5.34 -14.09
N THR A 78 -21.63 -4.28 -13.56
CA THR A 78 -23.09 -4.08 -13.61
C THR A 78 -23.52 -3.11 -14.71
N ALA A 79 -22.55 -2.48 -15.39
CA ALA A 79 -22.82 -1.61 -16.53
C ALA A 79 -23.36 -2.41 -17.73
N PHE A 80 -24.35 -1.83 -18.41
CA PHE A 80 -24.99 -2.40 -19.60
C PHE A 80 -24.71 -1.50 -20.81
N SER A 81 -23.50 -1.60 -21.37
CA SER A 81 -23.14 -0.89 -22.61
C SER A 81 -22.08 -1.69 -23.38
N PRO A 82 -22.08 -1.67 -24.74
CA PRO A 82 -21.14 -2.45 -25.55
C PRO A 82 -19.66 -2.19 -25.24
N GLU A 83 -19.34 -1.02 -24.71
CA GLU A 83 -17.98 -0.65 -24.35
C GLU A 83 -17.42 -1.44 -23.17
N PHE A 84 -18.30 -2.10 -22.40
CA PHE A 84 -17.96 -2.98 -21.28
C PHE A 84 -17.93 -4.46 -21.68
N ASP A 85 -18.19 -4.83 -22.94
CA ASP A 85 -18.31 -6.24 -23.36
C ASP A 85 -17.04 -7.07 -23.13
N ASN A 86 -15.86 -6.43 -23.10
CA ASN A 86 -14.58 -7.08 -22.78
C ASN A 86 -14.30 -7.19 -21.27
N ILE A 87 -15.15 -6.61 -20.42
CA ILE A 87 -14.98 -6.58 -18.97
C ILE A 87 -15.72 -7.77 -18.36
N ILE A 88 -14.98 -8.87 -18.25
CA ILE A 88 -15.49 -10.14 -17.74
C ILE A 88 -15.00 -10.33 -16.30
N LYS A 89 -15.87 -10.87 -15.45
CA LYS A 89 -15.51 -11.27 -14.10
C LYS A 89 -14.26 -12.17 -14.09
N GLY A 90 -13.29 -11.81 -13.26
CA GLY A 90 -12.02 -12.51 -13.10
C GLY A 90 -10.88 -11.99 -13.97
N CYS A 91 -11.17 -11.13 -14.97
CA CYS A 91 -10.13 -10.49 -15.77
C CYS A 91 -9.27 -9.57 -14.92
N ILE A 92 -7.96 -9.56 -15.20
CA ILE A 92 -7.00 -8.61 -14.64
C ILE A 92 -6.79 -7.52 -15.68
N LEU A 93 -7.04 -6.28 -15.31
CA LEU A 93 -6.94 -5.12 -16.18
C LEU A 93 -5.93 -4.12 -15.61
N ASP A 94 -5.26 -3.39 -16.50
CA ASP A 94 -4.39 -2.28 -16.12
C ASP A 94 -5.22 -1.03 -15.79
N ILE A 95 -4.86 -0.35 -14.70
CA ILE A 95 -5.49 0.90 -14.28
C ILE A 95 -4.95 2.04 -15.15
N LEU A 96 -5.87 2.75 -15.78
CA LEU A 96 -5.59 3.93 -16.61
C LEU A 96 -5.74 5.21 -15.80
N PRO A 97 -5.05 6.29 -16.18
CA PRO A 97 -5.37 7.62 -15.68
C PRO A 97 -6.77 8.06 -16.15
N PRO A 98 -7.45 8.93 -15.38
CA PRO A 98 -8.74 9.47 -15.81
C PRO A 98 -8.59 10.24 -17.14
N PRO A 99 -9.53 10.09 -18.08
CA PRO A 99 -9.52 10.84 -19.33
C PRO A 99 -9.74 12.35 -19.07
N PRO A 100 -9.39 13.22 -20.04
CA PRO A 100 -9.49 14.67 -19.84
C PRO A 100 -10.90 15.12 -19.47
N GLY A 101 -11.03 15.82 -18.35
CA GLY A 101 -12.32 16.32 -17.83
C GLY A 101 -13.00 15.40 -16.82
N GLU A 102 -12.48 14.19 -16.63
CA GLU A 102 -13.02 13.20 -15.68
C GLU A 102 -12.15 13.07 -14.42
N ASP A 103 -12.70 12.43 -13.38
CA ASP A 103 -11.99 12.07 -12.16
C ASP A 103 -12.11 10.57 -11.83
N ASN A 104 -11.40 10.12 -10.79
CA ASN A 104 -11.41 8.74 -10.32
C ASN A 104 -11.98 8.63 -8.89
N LYS A 105 -12.92 9.50 -8.52
CA LYS A 105 -13.47 9.51 -7.15
C LYS A 105 -14.41 8.35 -6.85
N LEU A 106 -15.02 7.77 -7.89
CA LEU A 106 -16.03 6.71 -7.77
C LEU A 106 -15.48 5.32 -8.09
N GLY A 107 -14.22 5.22 -8.51
CA GLY A 107 -13.58 3.97 -8.90
C GLY A 107 -12.37 4.18 -9.80
N GLU A 108 -12.01 3.15 -10.57
CA GLU A 108 -10.80 3.12 -11.39
C GLU A 108 -11.10 2.98 -12.88
N TRP A 109 -10.30 3.68 -13.70
CA TRP A 109 -10.44 3.66 -15.15
C TRP A 109 -9.70 2.47 -15.75
N VAL A 110 -10.34 1.78 -16.69
CA VAL A 110 -9.75 0.66 -17.44
C VAL A 110 -10.07 0.77 -18.92
N MET A 111 -9.33 0.05 -19.75
CA MET A 111 -9.61 0.01 -21.18
C MET A 111 -10.83 -0.89 -21.46
N GLY A 112 -11.94 -0.27 -21.89
CA GLY A 112 -13.07 -0.98 -22.48
C GLY A 112 -12.74 -1.46 -23.90
N VAL A 113 -13.76 -1.85 -24.66
CA VAL A 113 -13.57 -2.38 -26.03
C VAL A 113 -12.89 -1.37 -26.96
N SER A 114 -13.35 -0.12 -26.92
CA SER A 114 -12.88 0.95 -27.82
C SER A 114 -12.44 2.20 -27.08
N GLN A 115 -12.86 2.39 -25.83
CA GLN A 115 -12.61 3.59 -25.05
C GLN A 115 -12.39 3.28 -23.57
N PRO A 116 -11.73 4.17 -22.82
CA PRO A 116 -11.65 4.05 -21.37
C PRO A 116 -13.03 4.06 -20.73
N VAL A 117 -13.26 3.17 -19.79
CA VAL A 117 -14.49 3.07 -19.01
C VAL A 117 -14.15 3.03 -17.52
N LEU A 118 -15.06 3.52 -16.69
CA LEU A 118 -14.91 3.56 -15.24
C LEU A 118 -15.53 2.31 -14.61
N LEU A 119 -14.75 1.57 -13.84
CA LEU A 119 -15.27 0.53 -12.94
C LEU A 119 -15.49 1.11 -11.56
N LEU A 120 -16.65 0.85 -10.97
CA LEU A 120 -17.03 1.43 -9.69
C LEU A 120 -16.36 0.73 -8.51
N ASP A 121 -16.18 1.45 -7.41
CA ASP A 121 -15.75 0.86 -6.15
C ASP A 121 -16.68 -0.30 -5.75
N GLY A 122 -16.08 -1.48 -5.52
CA GLY A 122 -16.80 -2.73 -5.23
C GLY A 122 -16.99 -3.65 -6.43
N GLU A 123 -16.77 -3.17 -7.66
CA GLU A 123 -16.78 -3.99 -8.88
C GLU A 123 -15.43 -4.69 -9.14
N PHE A 124 -14.39 -4.34 -8.39
CA PHE A 124 -13.03 -4.87 -8.55
C PHE A 124 -12.26 -5.01 -7.23
N GLU A 125 -11.15 -5.73 -7.28
CA GLU A 125 -10.13 -5.82 -6.21
C GLU A 125 -8.76 -5.39 -6.77
N TYR A 126 -7.98 -4.65 -5.98
CA TYR A 126 -6.61 -4.27 -6.34
C TYR A 126 -5.65 -5.46 -6.22
N ILE A 127 -4.66 -5.53 -7.12
CA ILE A 127 -3.60 -6.56 -7.13
C ILE A 127 -2.22 -5.90 -7.03
#